data_AF-A0A5C6XE83-F1
#
_entry.id   AF-A0A5C6XE83-F1
#
_cell.length_a   1.000
_cell.length_b   1.000
_cell.length_c   1.000
_cell.angle_alpha   90.00
_cell.angle_beta   90.00
_cell.angle_gamma   90.00
#
_symmetry.space_group_name_H-M   'P 1'
#
loop_
_entity.id
_entity.type
_entity.pdbx_description
1 polymer ?
#
loop_
_entity_poly.entity_id
_entity_poly.type
_entity_poly.pdbx_seq_one_letter_code
_entity_poly.pdbx_strand_id
1 'polypeptide(L)'
;MRCAVLGALALLMTMMVGAGTAAAQPVEAVVFELEGAGVDPALLSNLSAVLRNQALQVGAFEVVNATPLQREETAVVLGCEPDARTCLEQMAEFNDARVLISGDVRRRDGGLVVSVAIFDRLRSGVAMEVQRELSGDDPVLAFRREIEGVFGEIAAEMTTHLEVRAPGEGDAIRIDGVIVGHGQVTRQGLPEGRYRVEVERAGARPYVEEVALGVGDPVIIEVSAAPAVAASTEQRAAATSPSVQPQLGGAGPVAEERPERGVAAIAPPIAPRKRSRLGAYSSLGVGVVALGGAGAMVVSMRGIEDDIATENAAGTMTPSRYEELIGRGESYESAQWVLLGVGAGASALGLGWLIVSSARGDDEPALALGVGPASMCVRGRF
;
A
#
# COMPACT_ATOMS: atom_id res chain seq x y z
N MET A 1 -40.76 -24.63 7.77
CA MET A 1 -39.84 -23.58 8.31
C MET A 1 -38.41 -24.11 8.55
N ARG A 2 -37.81 -24.85 7.60
CA ARG A 2 -36.40 -25.34 7.72
C ARG A 2 -35.49 -24.95 6.54
N CYS A 3 -36.02 -24.26 5.52
CA CYS A 3 -35.24 -23.85 4.34
C CYS A 3 -34.61 -22.45 4.42
N ALA A 4 -34.95 -21.63 5.42
CA ALA A 4 -34.47 -20.23 5.48
C ALA A 4 -33.09 -20.08 6.16
N VAL A 5 -32.61 -21.10 6.88
CA VAL A 5 -31.37 -20.99 7.69
C VAL A 5 -30.10 -21.31 6.87
N LEU A 6 -30.23 -22.05 5.76
CA LEU A 6 -29.09 -22.42 4.91
C LEU A 6 -28.63 -21.31 3.96
N GLY A 7 -29.48 -20.32 3.65
CA GLY A 7 -29.11 -19.20 2.78
C GLY A 7 -28.21 -18.16 3.45
N ALA A 8 -28.36 -17.95 4.77
CA ALA A 8 -27.61 -16.93 5.50
C ALA A 8 -26.15 -17.34 5.79
N LEU A 9 -25.86 -18.66 5.85
CA LEU A 9 -24.50 -19.14 6.11
C LEU A 9 -23.58 -19.06 4.87
N ALA A 10 -24.16 -19.12 3.66
CA ALA A 10 -23.40 -19.01 2.41
C ALA A 10 -22.94 -17.58 2.10
N LEU A 11 -23.63 -16.55 2.62
CA LEU A 11 -23.28 -15.15 2.39
C LEU A 11 -22.17 -14.63 3.34
N LEU A 12 -21.91 -15.34 4.44
CA LEU A 12 -20.94 -14.94 5.46
C LEU A 12 -19.51 -15.50 5.18
N MET A 13 -19.40 -16.52 4.32
CA MET A 13 -18.13 -17.11 3.89
C MET A 13 -17.45 -16.31 2.77
N THR A 14 -18.18 -15.48 2.02
CA THR A 14 -17.63 -14.74 0.88
C THR A 14 -16.89 -13.44 1.24
N MET A 15 -16.93 -13.00 2.52
CA MET A 15 -16.29 -11.75 2.94
C MET A 15 -14.90 -11.89 3.59
N MET A 16 -14.36 -13.10 3.74
CA MET A 16 -13.00 -13.30 4.30
C MET A 16 -11.90 -13.53 3.25
N VAL A 17 -12.22 -13.49 1.96
CA VAL A 17 -11.20 -13.44 0.90
C VAL A 17 -10.96 -11.99 0.50
N GLY A 18 -10.66 -11.14 1.50
CA GLY A 18 -9.94 -9.90 1.25
C GLY A 18 -8.50 -10.29 1.03
N ALA A 19 -8.14 -10.64 -0.20
CA ALA A 19 -6.74 -10.74 -0.60
C ALA A 19 -6.13 -9.37 -0.31
N GLY A 20 -5.40 -9.28 0.81
CA GLY A 20 -4.60 -8.12 1.12
C GLY A 20 -3.57 -8.03 0.01
N THR A 21 -3.84 -7.19 -0.99
CA THR A 21 -2.81 -6.75 -1.91
C THR A 21 -1.80 -6.06 -1.04
N ALA A 22 -0.68 -6.72 -0.76
CA ALA A 22 0.47 -6.07 -0.15
C ALA A 22 0.88 -4.99 -1.14
N ALA A 23 0.40 -3.76 -0.97
CA ALA A 23 0.92 -2.65 -1.75
C ALA A 23 2.35 -2.41 -1.27
N ALA A 24 3.29 -2.25 -2.20
CA ALA A 24 4.65 -1.87 -1.86
C ALA A 24 4.57 -0.58 -1.04
N GLN A 25 5.10 -0.60 0.19
CA GLN A 25 5.20 0.62 0.98
C GLN A 25 6.22 1.53 0.27
N PRO A 26 5.90 2.81 0.07
CA PRO A 26 6.84 3.73 -0.56
C PRO A 26 8.11 3.83 0.30
N VAL A 27 9.24 4.06 -0.37
CA VAL A 27 10.54 4.15 0.31
C VAL A 27 10.78 5.58 0.77
N GLU A 28 10.99 5.78 2.06
CA GLU A 28 11.33 7.09 2.63
C GLU A 28 12.63 7.62 2.03
N ALA A 29 12.54 8.78 1.37
CA ALA A 29 13.63 9.41 0.64
C ALA A 29 13.82 10.86 1.06
N VAL A 30 15.07 11.32 1.11
CA VAL A 30 15.42 12.73 1.27
C VAL A 30 16.02 13.23 -0.03
N VAL A 31 15.51 14.37 -0.51
CA VAL A 31 16.05 15.06 -1.68
C VAL A 31 16.77 16.32 -1.21
N PHE A 32 18.10 16.29 -1.30
CA PHE A 32 18.95 17.46 -1.05
C PHE A 32 18.83 18.47 -2.20
N GLU A 33 19.10 19.74 -1.91
CA GLU A 33 19.26 20.74 -2.96
C GLU A 33 20.46 20.41 -3.85
N LEU A 34 20.34 20.77 -5.13
CA LEU A 34 21.43 20.68 -6.08
C LEU A 34 22.50 21.71 -5.73
N GLU A 35 23.73 21.23 -5.59
CA GLU A 35 24.92 22.03 -5.36
C GLU A 35 25.56 22.41 -6.71
N GLY A 36 26.37 23.47 -6.77
CA GLY A 36 27.02 23.83 -8.03
C GLY A 36 27.86 25.10 -7.99
N ALA A 37 29.17 24.96 -8.16
CA ALA A 37 30.09 26.08 -8.21
C ALA A 37 29.95 26.88 -9.53
N GLY A 38 29.67 28.18 -9.41
CA GLY A 38 29.57 29.08 -10.58
C GLY A 38 28.26 28.95 -11.38
N VAL A 39 27.24 28.33 -10.79
CA VAL A 39 25.87 28.29 -11.32
C VAL A 39 25.03 29.33 -10.57
N ASP A 40 24.09 29.96 -11.28
CA ASP A 40 23.18 30.92 -10.66
C ASP A 40 22.32 30.25 -9.56
N PRO A 41 22.26 30.79 -8.33
CA PRO A 41 21.49 30.17 -7.23
C PRO A 41 20.00 30.01 -7.52
N ALA A 42 19.39 30.93 -8.27
CA ALA A 42 17.98 30.81 -8.64
C ALA A 42 17.75 29.65 -9.62
N LEU A 43 18.68 29.43 -10.55
CA LEU A 43 18.67 28.25 -11.40
C LEU A 43 18.81 26.96 -10.59
N LEU A 44 19.77 26.87 -9.66
CA LEU A 44 19.94 25.69 -8.79
C LEU A 44 18.67 25.36 -7.99
N SER A 45 18.00 26.38 -7.43
CA SER A 45 16.72 26.21 -6.73
C SER A 45 15.63 25.65 -7.64
N ASN A 46 15.50 26.18 -8.87
CA ASN A 46 14.53 25.67 -9.85
C ASN A 46 14.81 24.22 -10.25
N LEU A 47 16.08 23.87 -10.50
CA LEU A 47 16.48 22.50 -10.82
C LEU A 47 16.23 21.56 -9.63
N SER A 48 16.49 22.01 -8.39
CA SER A 48 16.22 21.24 -7.17
C SER A 48 14.72 20.96 -6.99
N ALA A 49 13.87 21.95 -7.29
CA ALA A 49 12.43 21.79 -7.27
C ALA A 49 11.97 20.76 -8.32
N VAL A 50 12.56 20.78 -9.53
CA VAL A 50 12.30 19.75 -10.54
C VAL A 50 12.72 18.37 -10.05
N LEU A 51 13.93 18.22 -9.48
CA LEU A 51 14.42 16.95 -8.94
C LEU A 51 13.47 16.38 -7.87
N ARG A 52 13.03 17.22 -6.93
CA ARG A 52 12.09 16.82 -5.86
C ARG A 52 10.73 16.42 -6.41
N ASN A 53 10.18 17.21 -7.33
CA ASN A 53 8.88 16.91 -7.95
C ASN A 53 8.94 15.60 -8.74
N GLN A 54 10.05 15.33 -9.42
CA GLN A 54 10.23 14.08 -10.15
C GLN A 54 10.37 12.89 -9.20
N ALA A 55 11.13 13.01 -8.11
CA ALA A 55 11.20 11.97 -7.09
C ALA A 55 9.82 11.60 -6.51
N LEU A 56 8.95 12.60 -6.27
CA LEU A 56 7.57 12.39 -5.81
C LEU A 56 6.68 11.69 -6.85
N GLN A 57 6.93 11.88 -8.15
CA GLN A 57 6.11 11.34 -9.23
C GLN A 57 6.38 9.85 -9.52
N VAL A 58 7.58 9.35 -9.19
CA VAL A 58 7.97 7.94 -9.47
C VAL A 58 7.13 6.94 -8.67
N GLY A 59 6.47 7.36 -7.58
CA GLY A 59 5.62 6.51 -6.74
C GLY A 59 6.37 5.48 -5.89
N ALA A 60 7.65 5.23 -6.19
CA ALA A 60 8.54 4.39 -5.39
C ALA A 60 9.08 5.09 -4.15
N PHE A 61 9.05 6.42 -4.11
CA PHE A 61 9.61 7.23 -3.04
C PHE A 61 8.53 8.02 -2.29
N GLU A 62 8.66 8.09 -0.97
CA GLU A 62 7.98 9.05 -0.11
C GLU A 62 9.01 10.09 0.32
N VAL A 63 8.95 11.30 -0.25
CA VAL A 63 9.92 12.35 0.08
C VAL A 63 9.57 12.95 1.44
N VAL A 64 10.42 12.68 2.45
CA VAL A 64 10.14 13.03 3.85
C VAL A 64 10.50 14.48 4.22
N ASN A 65 11.38 15.13 3.45
CA ASN A 65 11.84 16.48 3.77
C ASN A 65 10.94 17.57 3.16
N ALA A 66 10.19 18.27 4.03
CA ALA A 66 9.40 19.44 3.63
C ALA A 66 10.29 20.65 3.30
N THR A 67 11.35 20.86 4.08
CA THR A 67 12.30 21.95 3.89
C THR A 67 13.46 21.53 2.98
N PRO A 68 13.96 22.44 2.12
CA PRO A 68 15.22 22.21 1.43
C PRO A 68 16.36 22.02 2.44
N LEU A 69 17.18 21.00 2.17
CA LEU A 69 18.36 20.65 2.96
C LEU A 69 19.55 20.66 2.02
N GLN A 70 20.64 21.30 2.44
CA GLN A 70 21.91 21.19 1.75
C GLN A 70 22.72 20.05 2.35
N ARG A 71 23.36 19.27 1.49
CA ARG A 71 24.10 18.08 1.91
C ARG A 71 25.37 18.48 2.63
N GLU A 72 26.07 19.50 2.13
CA GLU A 72 27.25 20.10 2.79
C GLU A 72 26.92 20.61 4.20
N GLU A 73 25.81 21.33 4.40
CA GLU A 73 25.40 21.81 5.72
C GLU A 73 25.10 20.65 6.68
N THR A 74 24.41 19.61 6.19
CA THR A 74 24.10 18.42 6.98
C THR A 74 25.39 17.68 7.37
N ALA A 75 26.36 17.58 6.46
CA ALA A 75 27.67 16.97 6.71
C ALA A 75 28.46 17.73 7.78
N VAL A 76 28.44 19.06 7.75
CA VAL A 76 29.09 19.92 8.75
C VAL A 76 28.47 19.71 10.13
N VAL A 77 27.13 19.61 10.22
CA VAL A 77 26.43 19.32 11.49
C VAL A 77 26.82 17.96 12.06
N LEU A 78 26.96 16.95 11.19
CA LEU A 78 27.36 15.59 11.58
C LEU A 78 28.88 15.44 11.80
N GLY A 79 29.68 16.41 11.35
CA GLY A 79 31.14 16.38 11.46
C GLY A 79 31.80 15.31 10.58
N CYS A 80 31.25 15.05 9.39
CA CYS A 80 31.72 14.01 8.46
C CYS A 80 31.94 14.52 7.03
N GLU A 81 32.68 13.74 6.23
CA GLU A 81 32.93 14.05 4.81
C GLU A 81 31.68 13.71 3.98
N PRO A 82 31.10 14.65 3.20
CA PRO A 82 29.77 14.50 2.59
C PRO A 82 29.64 13.35 1.58
N ASP A 83 30.75 12.93 0.97
CA ASP A 83 30.80 11.82 0.00
C ASP A 83 31.16 10.47 0.65
N ALA A 84 31.59 10.47 1.91
CA ALA A 84 31.94 9.23 2.58
C ALA A 84 30.66 8.43 2.88
N ARG A 85 30.65 7.14 2.52
CA ARG A 85 29.53 6.22 2.80
C ARG A 85 29.04 6.31 4.25
N THR A 86 29.95 6.33 5.21
CA THR A 86 29.61 6.42 6.63
C THR A 86 28.87 7.72 6.97
N CYS A 87 29.17 8.83 6.28
CA CYS A 87 28.48 10.10 6.44
C CYS A 87 27.07 10.03 5.82
N LEU A 88 26.94 9.46 4.62
CA LEU A 88 25.64 9.24 3.98
C LEU A 88 24.73 8.32 4.82
N GLU A 89 25.28 7.27 5.45
CA GLU A 89 24.52 6.42 6.38
C GLU A 89 24.01 7.21 7.59
N GLN A 90 24.85 8.08 8.17
CA GLN A 90 24.46 8.96 9.27
C GLN A 90 23.44 10.02 8.86
N MET A 91 23.56 10.60 7.67
CA MET A 91 22.58 11.54 7.11
C MET A 91 21.22 10.86 6.90
N ALA A 92 21.21 9.64 6.37
CA ALA A 92 20.01 8.85 6.17
C ALA A 92 19.33 8.55 7.52
N GLU A 93 20.10 8.12 8.52
CA GLU A 93 19.59 7.89 9.88
C GLU A 93 19.07 9.17 10.54
N PHE A 94 19.80 10.29 10.41
CA PHE A 94 19.42 11.58 10.98
C PHE A 94 18.07 12.10 10.45
N ASN A 95 17.79 11.82 9.17
CA ASN A 95 16.54 12.24 8.53
C ASN A 95 15.45 11.16 8.51
N ASP A 96 15.66 10.03 9.20
CA ASP A 96 14.77 8.86 9.16
C ASP A 96 14.39 8.45 7.72
N ALA A 97 15.40 8.36 6.87
CA ALA A 97 15.25 8.03 5.46
C ALA A 97 16.07 6.79 5.10
N ARG A 98 15.57 6.00 4.15
CA ARG A 98 16.32 4.89 3.55
C ARG A 98 17.18 5.36 2.39
N VAL A 99 16.65 6.29 1.59
CA VAL A 99 17.27 6.77 0.35
C VAL A 99 17.65 8.23 0.47
N LEU A 100 18.86 8.58 0.03
CA LEU A 100 19.32 9.94 -0.15
C LEU A 100 19.50 10.23 -1.63
N ILE A 101 18.90 11.31 -2.10
CA ILE A 101 19.02 11.80 -3.48
C ILE A 101 19.72 13.15 -3.41
N SER A 102 20.86 13.26 -4.07
CA SER A 102 21.66 14.49 -4.14
C SER A 102 22.08 14.75 -5.57
N GLY A 103 22.53 15.95 -5.86
CA GLY A 103 23.14 16.22 -7.16
C GLY A 103 23.98 17.47 -7.18
N ASP A 104 24.81 17.54 -8.21
CA ASP A 104 25.79 18.61 -8.43
C ASP A 104 25.68 19.10 -9.87
N VAL A 105 25.79 20.41 -10.06
CA VAL A 105 25.67 21.07 -11.37
C VAL A 105 26.96 21.84 -11.64
N ARG A 106 27.67 21.45 -12.70
CA ARG A 106 28.92 22.09 -13.13
C ARG A 106 28.78 22.70 -14.51
N ARG A 107 29.49 23.78 -14.77
CA ARG A 107 29.61 24.35 -16.12
C ARG A 107 30.79 23.69 -16.85
N ARG A 108 30.57 23.15 -18.05
CA ARG A 108 31.60 22.56 -18.92
C ARG A 108 31.37 22.99 -20.36
N ASP A 109 32.40 23.54 -21.01
CA ASP A 109 32.37 23.93 -22.44
C ASP A 109 31.19 24.83 -22.87
N GLY A 110 30.68 25.64 -21.94
CA GLY A 110 29.52 26.52 -22.18
C GLY A 110 28.16 25.87 -21.90
N GLY A 111 28.11 24.55 -21.66
CA GLY A 111 26.94 23.81 -21.20
C GLY A 111 26.91 23.58 -19.69
N LEU A 112 25.80 23.02 -19.20
CA LEU A 112 25.66 22.55 -17.83
C LEU A 112 25.72 21.02 -17.81
N VAL A 113 26.51 20.46 -16.91
CA VAL A 113 26.56 19.03 -16.65
C VAL A 113 25.98 18.80 -15.27
N VAL A 114 24.92 18.00 -15.20
CA VAL A 114 24.28 17.62 -13.94
C VAL A 114 24.69 16.19 -13.61
N SER A 115 25.08 15.98 -12.36
CA SER A 115 25.26 14.66 -11.78
C SER A 115 24.22 14.46 -10.69
N VAL A 116 23.49 13.35 -10.72
CA VAL A 116 22.54 12.96 -9.67
C VAL A 116 23.03 11.67 -9.04
N ALA A 117 23.19 11.67 -7.72
CA ALA A 117 23.63 10.53 -6.94
C ALA A 117 22.50 10.05 -6.02
N ILE A 118 22.25 8.74 -6.04
CA ILE A 118 21.28 8.07 -5.20
C ILE A 118 21.97 7.04 -4.31
N PHE A 119 21.82 7.23 -3.01
CA PHE A 119 22.35 6.35 -1.99
C PHE A 119 21.20 5.60 -1.29
N ASP A 120 21.22 4.27 -1.30
CA ASP A 120 20.30 3.41 -0.55
C ASP A 120 21.08 2.77 0.62
N ARG A 121 20.66 3.08 1.85
CA ARG A 121 21.31 2.58 3.08
C ARG A 121 21.36 1.05 3.16
N LEU A 122 20.41 0.34 2.54
CA LEU A 122 20.36 -1.12 2.57
C LEU A 122 21.25 -1.79 1.51
N ARG A 123 21.72 -1.07 0.49
CA ARG A 123 22.63 -1.62 -0.51
C ARG A 123 24.08 -1.49 -0.06
N SER A 124 24.85 -2.57 -0.19
CA SER A 124 26.30 -2.58 0.11
C SER A 124 27.18 -1.90 -0.96
N GLY A 125 26.58 -1.24 -1.95
CA GLY A 125 27.27 -0.57 -3.05
C GLY A 125 27.60 0.91 -2.78
N VAL A 126 28.38 1.51 -3.67
CA VAL A 126 28.53 2.97 -3.78
C VAL A 126 27.20 3.60 -4.22
N ALA A 127 27.03 4.90 -3.94
CA ALA A 127 25.91 5.64 -4.48
C ALA A 127 25.88 5.52 -6.02
N MET A 128 24.69 5.28 -6.56
CA MET A 128 24.50 5.23 -8.00
C MET A 128 24.54 6.66 -8.52
N GLU A 129 25.51 6.97 -9.37
CA GLU A 129 25.70 8.31 -9.93
C GLU A 129 25.39 8.32 -11.42
N VAL A 130 24.52 9.23 -11.83
CA VAL A 130 24.11 9.40 -13.22
C VAL A 130 24.43 10.82 -13.66
N GLN A 131 25.31 10.93 -14.65
CA GLN A 131 25.72 12.20 -15.24
C GLN A 131 25.02 12.43 -16.58
N ARG A 132 24.50 13.64 -16.78
CA ARG A 132 23.85 14.10 -18.02
C ARG A 132 24.30 15.51 -18.36
N GLU A 133 24.49 15.75 -19.65
CA GLU A 133 24.80 17.09 -20.18
C GLU A 133 23.51 17.75 -20.64
N LEU A 134 23.23 18.95 -20.14
CA LEU A 134 22.05 19.72 -20.49
C LEU A 134 22.34 20.54 -21.75
N SER A 135 21.64 20.19 -22.83
CA SER A 135 21.67 20.94 -24.09
C SER A 135 20.38 21.74 -24.29
N GLY A 136 20.50 22.93 -24.88
CA GLY A 136 19.38 23.79 -25.28
C GLY A 136 19.33 25.14 -24.56
N ASP A 137 18.39 25.99 -25.00
CA ASP A 137 18.23 27.35 -24.48
C ASP A 137 17.55 27.40 -23.10
N ASP A 138 16.77 26.37 -22.75
CA ASP A 138 16.09 26.24 -21.46
C ASP A 138 16.68 25.07 -20.63
N PRO A 139 17.56 25.36 -19.66
CA PRO A 139 18.20 24.33 -18.84
C PRO A 139 17.22 23.60 -17.93
N VAL A 140 16.09 24.21 -17.53
CA VAL A 140 15.12 23.60 -16.62
C VAL A 140 14.31 22.54 -17.36
N LEU A 141 13.86 22.85 -18.57
CA LEU A 141 13.15 21.88 -19.41
C LEU A 141 14.07 20.74 -19.86
N ALA A 142 15.32 21.05 -20.21
CA ALA A 142 16.33 20.03 -20.52
C ALA A 142 16.54 19.09 -19.32
N PHE A 143 16.74 19.65 -18.13
CA PHE A 143 16.93 18.87 -16.91
C PHE A 143 15.72 17.98 -16.58
N ARG A 144 14.49 18.50 -16.74
CA ARG A 144 13.27 17.70 -16.52
C ARG A 144 13.23 16.44 -17.37
N ARG A 145 13.56 16.54 -18.66
CA ARG A 145 13.55 15.38 -19.57
C ARG A 145 14.65 14.37 -19.21
N GLU A 146 15.84 14.86 -18.89
CA GLU A 146 16.96 13.99 -18.51
C GLU A 146 16.68 13.27 -17.20
N ILE A 147 16.17 13.99 -16.18
CA ILE A 147 15.93 13.40 -14.86
C ILE A 147 14.77 12.40 -14.86
N GLU A 148 13.76 12.60 -15.72
CA GLU A 148 12.70 11.61 -15.94
C GLU A 148 13.28 10.28 -16.45
N GLY A 149 14.23 10.34 -17.39
CA GLY A 149 14.97 9.16 -17.85
C GLY A 149 15.80 8.51 -16.74
N VAL A 150 16.54 9.30 -15.95
CA VAL A 150 17.32 8.82 -14.80
C VAL A 150 16.42 8.08 -13.81
N PHE A 151 15.32 8.70 -13.37
CA PHE A 151 14.39 8.06 -12.45
C PHE A 151 13.68 6.85 -13.06
N GLY A 152 13.43 6.83 -14.36
CA GLY A 152 12.93 5.64 -15.06
C GLY A 152 13.91 4.47 -15.02
N GLU A 153 15.20 4.72 -15.26
CA GLU A 153 16.28 3.73 -15.14
C GLU A 153 16.36 3.19 -13.71
N ILE A 154 16.37 4.09 -12.71
CA ILE A 154 16.41 3.73 -11.29
C ILE A 154 15.15 2.95 -10.89
N ALA A 155 13.97 3.41 -11.30
CA ALA A 155 12.71 2.74 -11.00
C ALA A 155 12.72 1.31 -11.56
N ALA A 156 13.26 1.11 -12.77
CA ALA A 156 13.42 -0.22 -13.36
C ALA A 156 14.35 -1.11 -12.52
N GLU A 157 15.50 -0.60 -12.07
CA GLU A 157 16.40 -1.31 -11.15
C GLU A 157 15.79 -1.53 -9.76
N MET A 158 14.85 -0.66 -9.37
CA MET A 158 14.10 -0.72 -8.12
C MET A 158 12.83 -1.59 -8.24
N THR A 159 12.63 -2.29 -9.35
CA THR A 159 11.55 -3.27 -9.44
C THR A 159 12.06 -4.66 -9.05
N THR A 160 11.24 -5.43 -8.34
CA THR A 160 11.53 -6.85 -8.17
C THR A 160 11.35 -7.56 -9.50
N HIS A 161 12.16 -8.57 -9.78
CA HIS A 161 11.99 -9.41 -10.96
C HIS A 161 11.82 -10.88 -10.54
N LEU A 162 10.67 -11.47 -10.88
CA LEU A 162 10.38 -12.88 -10.67
C LEU A 162 10.17 -13.57 -12.01
N GLU A 163 10.99 -14.58 -12.30
CA GLU A 163 10.82 -15.47 -13.45
C GLU A 163 10.54 -16.89 -12.96
N VAL A 164 9.45 -17.48 -13.43
CA VAL A 164 9.08 -18.87 -13.13
C VAL A 164 9.08 -19.67 -14.42
N ARG A 165 9.91 -20.71 -14.49
CA ARG A 165 10.05 -21.61 -15.63
C ARG A 165 9.49 -22.98 -15.28
N ALA A 166 8.30 -23.28 -15.78
CA ALA A 166 7.70 -24.61 -15.71
C ALA A 166 8.00 -25.43 -16.98
N PRO A 167 8.23 -26.75 -16.87
CA PRO A 167 8.57 -27.59 -18.01
C PRO A 167 7.46 -27.75 -19.05
N GLY A 168 6.19 -27.73 -18.64
CA GLY A 168 5.04 -27.89 -19.52
C GLY A 168 4.39 -26.55 -19.84
N GLU A 169 4.13 -26.27 -21.12
CA GLU A 169 3.44 -25.04 -21.55
C GLU A 169 2.04 -24.87 -20.92
N GLY A 170 1.40 -25.98 -20.52
CA GLY A 170 0.10 -25.98 -19.84
C GLY A 170 0.15 -25.95 -18.31
N ASP A 171 1.35 -25.98 -17.70
CA ASP A 171 1.50 -25.96 -16.24
C ASP A 171 1.03 -24.59 -15.71
N ALA A 172 0.04 -24.57 -14.82
CA ALA A 172 -0.52 -23.33 -14.28
C ALA A 172 0.38 -22.77 -13.17
N ILE A 173 0.78 -21.51 -13.29
CA ILE A 173 1.61 -20.82 -12.30
C ILE A 173 0.74 -19.88 -11.48
N ARG A 174 0.82 -20.02 -10.16
CA ARG A 174 0.10 -19.19 -9.19
C ARG A 174 1.09 -18.47 -8.29
N ILE A 175 0.81 -17.21 -7.99
CA ILE A 175 1.51 -16.42 -6.98
C ILE A 175 0.48 -16.07 -5.93
N ASP A 176 0.70 -16.49 -4.68
CA ASP A 176 -0.22 -16.32 -3.55
C ASP A 176 -1.66 -16.78 -3.88
N GLY A 177 -1.76 -17.90 -4.61
CA GLY A 177 -3.03 -18.53 -5.01
C GLY A 177 -3.71 -17.91 -6.24
N VAL A 178 -3.21 -16.79 -6.76
CA VAL A 178 -3.73 -16.15 -7.99
C VAL A 178 -3.01 -16.69 -9.21
N ILE A 179 -3.75 -17.18 -10.21
CA ILE A 179 -3.17 -17.68 -11.47
C ILE A 179 -2.60 -16.48 -12.24
N VAL A 180 -1.29 -16.49 -12.47
CA VAL A 180 -0.57 -15.41 -13.17
C VAL A 180 -0.18 -15.77 -14.60
N GLY A 181 -0.23 -17.05 -14.97
CA GLY A 181 0.07 -17.52 -16.34
C GLY A 181 0.31 -19.03 -16.40
N HIS A 182 0.87 -19.50 -17.52
CA HIS A 182 1.20 -20.90 -17.76
C HIS A 182 2.60 -21.05 -18.37
N GLY A 183 3.28 -22.17 -18.12
CA GLY A 183 4.58 -22.47 -18.71
C GLY A 183 5.71 -21.57 -18.19
N GLN A 184 6.03 -20.49 -18.91
CA GLN A 184 7.02 -19.50 -18.49
C GLN A 184 6.33 -18.16 -18.19
N VAL A 185 6.58 -17.62 -17.00
CA VAL A 185 6.00 -16.34 -16.57
C VAL A 185 7.10 -15.45 -16.01
N THR A 186 7.16 -14.22 -16.52
CA THR A 186 7.99 -13.14 -15.97
C THR A 186 7.09 -12.06 -15.38
N ARG A 187 7.36 -11.66 -14.13
CA ARG A 187 6.68 -10.58 -13.43
C ARG A 187 7.70 -9.57 -12.91
N GLN A 188 7.41 -8.31 -13.18
CA GLN A 188 8.19 -7.16 -12.73
C GLN A 188 7.30 -6.26 -11.87
N GLY A 189 7.92 -5.49 -10.98
CA GLY A 189 7.21 -4.52 -10.13
C GLY A 189 6.29 -5.18 -9.10
N LEU A 190 6.58 -6.42 -8.69
CA LEU A 190 5.98 -6.96 -7.48
C LEU A 190 6.55 -6.18 -6.28
N PRO A 191 5.74 -5.95 -5.24
CA PRO A 191 6.22 -5.44 -3.97
C PRO A 191 7.35 -6.31 -3.39
N GLU A 192 8.26 -5.72 -2.60
CA GLU A 192 9.19 -6.51 -1.79
C GLU A 192 8.41 -7.36 -0.77
N GLY A 193 8.78 -8.62 -0.60
CA GLY A 193 8.04 -9.50 0.31
C GLY A 193 8.30 -10.98 0.09
N ARG A 194 7.58 -11.81 0.86
CA ARG A 194 7.57 -13.27 0.67
C ARG A 194 6.34 -13.67 -0.12
N TYR A 195 6.56 -14.45 -1.16
CA TYR A 195 5.55 -14.91 -2.09
C TYR A 195 5.54 -16.43 -2.11
N ARG A 196 4.34 -17.02 -2.11
CA ARG A 196 4.14 -18.44 -2.31
C ARG A 196 3.89 -18.70 -3.79
N VAL A 197 4.87 -19.28 -4.46
CA VAL A 197 4.78 -19.69 -5.87
C VAL A 197 4.32 -21.13 -5.93
N GLU A 198 3.23 -21.38 -6.65
CA GLU A 198 2.70 -22.72 -6.89
C GLU A 198 2.68 -23.02 -8.38
N VAL A 199 3.16 -24.20 -8.78
CA VAL A 199 3.07 -24.69 -10.16
C VAL A 199 2.27 -25.98 -10.19
N GLU A 200 1.11 -25.92 -10.83
CA GLU A 200 0.15 -27.02 -10.93
C GLU A 200 0.23 -27.67 -12.31
N ARG A 201 0.50 -28.98 -12.32
CA ARG A 201 0.54 -29.81 -13.53
C ARG A 201 -0.52 -30.90 -13.46
N ALA A 202 -1.24 -31.10 -14.56
CA ALA A 202 -2.24 -32.16 -14.66
C ALA A 202 -1.63 -33.54 -14.36
N GLY A 203 -2.20 -34.24 -13.38
CA GLY A 203 -1.76 -35.59 -12.98
C GLY A 203 -0.49 -35.64 -12.12
N ALA A 204 0.08 -34.49 -11.73
CA ALA A 204 1.23 -34.42 -10.83
C ALA A 204 0.85 -33.75 -9.49
N ARG A 205 1.71 -33.89 -8.48
CA ARG A 205 1.59 -33.10 -7.25
C ARG A 205 2.05 -31.66 -7.53
N PRO A 206 1.34 -30.64 -7.00
CA PRO A 206 1.74 -29.25 -7.20
C PRO A 206 3.11 -28.99 -6.58
N TYR A 207 3.95 -28.24 -7.29
CA TYR A 207 5.18 -27.68 -6.75
C TYR A 207 4.83 -26.43 -5.96
N VAL A 208 5.36 -26.27 -4.75
CA VAL A 208 5.11 -25.10 -3.89
C VAL A 208 6.45 -24.65 -3.32
N GLU A 209 6.78 -23.38 -3.51
CA GLU A 209 7.99 -22.76 -2.99
C GLU A 209 7.67 -21.37 -2.45
N GLU A 210 8.25 -21.03 -1.29
CA GLU A 210 8.20 -19.67 -0.74
C GLU A 210 9.47 -18.93 -1.18
N VAL A 211 9.30 -17.84 -1.92
CA VAL A 211 10.41 -17.00 -2.38
C VAL A 211 10.34 -15.63 -1.74
N ALA A 212 11.49 -15.09 -1.35
CA ALA A 212 11.61 -13.70 -0.92
C ALA A 212 12.02 -12.87 -2.14
N LEU A 213 11.17 -11.91 -2.53
CA LEU A 213 11.48 -10.92 -3.54
C LEU A 213 12.01 -9.66 -2.84
N GLY A 214 13.20 -9.23 -3.26
CA GLY A 214 13.74 -7.91 -2.96
C GLY A 214 13.93 -7.13 -4.26
N VAL A 215 14.09 -5.82 -4.12
CA VAL A 215 14.54 -4.95 -5.21
C VAL A 215 15.88 -5.44 -5.78
N GLY A 216 16.00 -5.45 -7.11
CA GLY A 216 17.26 -5.72 -7.79
C GLY A 216 17.32 -7.14 -8.39
N ASP A 217 18.13 -8.02 -7.78
CA ASP A 217 18.51 -9.29 -8.40
C ASP A 217 17.30 -10.14 -8.80
N PRO A 218 17.27 -10.64 -10.06
CA PRO A 218 16.15 -11.43 -10.54
C PRO A 218 16.10 -12.79 -9.83
N VAL A 219 14.92 -13.13 -9.28
CA VAL A 219 14.64 -14.45 -8.73
C VAL A 219 14.12 -15.34 -9.84
N ILE A 220 14.89 -16.37 -10.19
CA ILE A 220 14.54 -17.35 -11.23
C ILE A 220 14.22 -18.68 -10.55
N ILE A 221 12.98 -19.15 -10.70
CA ILE A 221 12.51 -20.45 -10.21
C ILE A 221 12.44 -21.41 -11.38
N GLU A 222 13.29 -22.42 -11.38
CA GLU A 222 13.26 -23.50 -12.38
C GLU A 222 12.61 -24.74 -11.77
N VAL A 223 11.37 -25.03 -12.20
CA VAL A 223 10.66 -26.22 -11.73
C VAL A 223 11.16 -27.43 -12.48
N SER A 224 11.81 -28.36 -11.78
CA SER A 224 12.24 -29.61 -12.40
C SER A 224 11.03 -30.45 -12.80
N ALA A 225 11.11 -31.15 -13.94
CA ALA A 225 10.08 -32.09 -14.35
C ALA A 225 10.03 -33.26 -13.36
N ALA A 226 9.09 -33.20 -12.41
CA ALA A 226 8.84 -34.33 -11.52
C ALA A 226 8.57 -35.59 -12.38
N PRO A 227 9.24 -36.72 -12.10
CA PRO A 227 8.99 -37.96 -12.82
C PRO A 227 7.51 -38.30 -12.66
N ALA A 228 6.84 -38.55 -13.78
CA ALA A 228 5.44 -38.96 -13.77
C ALA A 228 5.32 -40.17 -12.85
N VAL A 229 4.67 -39.98 -11.70
CA VAL A 229 4.37 -41.08 -10.80
C VAL A 229 3.38 -41.93 -11.57
N ALA A 230 3.88 -42.99 -12.21
CA ALA A 230 3.08 -43.91 -13.00
C ALA A 230 1.89 -44.32 -12.13
N ALA A 231 0.70 -43.90 -12.55
CA ALA A 231 -0.54 -44.11 -11.84
C ALA A 231 -0.64 -45.59 -11.47
N SER A 232 -0.37 -45.90 -10.20
CA SER A 232 -0.48 -47.24 -9.65
C SER A 232 -1.95 -47.59 -9.68
N THR A 233 -2.36 -48.27 -10.74
CA THR A 233 -3.74 -48.67 -11.05
C THR A 233 -4.16 -49.89 -10.24
N GLU A 234 -3.47 -50.20 -9.13
CA GLU A 234 -3.60 -51.46 -8.42
C GLU A 234 -4.03 -51.26 -6.96
N GLN A 235 -5.26 -50.78 -6.74
CA GLN A 235 -6.07 -51.29 -5.61
C GLN A 235 -7.54 -50.95 -5.77
N ARG A 236 -8.19 -51.71 -6.65
CA ARG A 236 -9.63 -51.94 -6.58
C ARG A 236 -9.88 -53.44 -6.63
N ALA A 237 -9.98 -54.09 -5.48
CA ALA A 237 -10.84 -55.26 -5.29
C ALA A 237 -10.98 -55.66 -3.80
N ALA A 238 -12.24 -55.80 -3.39
CA ALA A 238 -12.77 -56.59 -2.25
C ALA A 238 -12.52 -56.05 -0.82
N ALA A 239 -13.52 -55.39 -0.21
CA ALA A 239 -14.53 -56.00 0.69
C ALA A 239 -13.90 -56.42 2.04
N THR A 240 -14.33 -55.91 3.20
CA THR A 240 -15.56 -56.34 3.88
C THR A 240 -15.74 -55.51 5.16
N SER A 241 -16.88 -54.85 5.34
CA SER A 241 -17.43 -54.49 6.67
C SER A 241 -18.03 -55.76 7.28
N PRO A 242 -17.91 -56.03 8.59
CA PRO A 242 -18.80 -55.35 9.54
C PRO A 242 -18.22 -55.19 10.96
N SER A 243 -19.04 -54.58 11.81
CA SER A 243 -19.17 -54.82 13.27
C SER A 243 -18.75 -53.66 14.17
N VAL A 244 -19.77 -52.88 14.51
CA VAL A 244 -19.94 -52.15 15.76
C VAL A 244 -19.56 -53.02 16.96
N GLN A 245 -18.67 -52.51 17.82
CA GLN A 245 -18.67 -52.84 19.24
C GLN A 245 -18.69 -51.54 20.08
N PRO A 246 -19.58 -51.43 21.07
CA PRO A 246 -19.50 -50.40 22.09
C PRO A 246 -18.57 -50.87 23.22
N GLN A 247 -17.47 -50.14 23.47
CA GLN A 247 -16.66 -50.36 24.66
C GLN A 247 -16.87 -49.25 25.69
N LEU A 248 -17.50 -49.69 26.77
CA LEU A 248 -17.83 -49.02 28.00
C LEU A 248 -16.67 -49.22 28.99
N GLY A 249 -16.23 -48.14 29.64
CA GLY A 249 -15.68 -48.17 31.01
C GLY A 249 -14.20 -48.53 31.20
N GLY A 250 -13.48 -47.66 31.92
CA GLY A 250 -12.14 -47.95 32.42
C GLY A 250 -11.49 -46.76 33.11
N ALA A 251 -11.86 -46.52 34.36
CA ALA A 251 -11.27 -45.53 35.26
C ALA A 251 -9.84 -45.93 35.69
N GLY A 252 -8.98 -44.94 35.97
CA GLY A 252 -7.72 -45.16 36.69
C GLY A 252 -6.68 -44.05 36.51
N PRO A 253 -6.31 -43.30 37.57
CA PRO A 253 -5.46 -42.11 37.48
C PRO A 253 -3.98 -42.46 37.62
N VAL A 254 -3.11 -41.78 36.87
CA VAL A 254 -1.68 -41.70 37.18
C VAL A 254 -1.34 -40.24 37.41
N ALA A 255 -1.06 -39.96 38.67
CA ALA A 255 -0.51 -38.71 39.15
C ALA A 255 0.89 -38.50 38.56
N GLU A 256 1.11 -37.33 37.98
CA GLU A 256 2.46 -36.79 37.82
C GLU A 256 2.43 -35.34 38.29
N GLU A 257 2.89 -35.17 39.53
CA GLU A 257 3.10 -33.89 40.19
C GLU A 257 4.24 -33.15 39.49
N ARG A 258 3.95 -31.94 39.00
CA ARG A 258 4.98 -30.94 38.69
C ARG A 258 4.68 -29.69 39.54
N PRO A 259 5.64 -29.22 40.36
CA PRO A 259 5.42 -28.10 41.26
C PRO A 259 5.42 -26.79 40.46
N GLU A 260 4.24 -26.22 40.25
CA GLU A 260 4.08 -24.82 39.88
C GLU A 260 4.49 -23.93 41.07
N ARG A 261 5.57 -23.20 40.87
CA ARG A 261 6.00 -22.12 41.75
C ARG A 261 5.11 -20.92 41.44
N GLY A 262 4.19 -20.66 42.36
CA GLY A 262 3.19 -19.62 42.24
C GLY A 262 3.77 -18.20 42.13
N VAL A 263 3.10 -17.40 41.32
CA VAL A 263 2.84 -15.98 41.60
C VAL A 263 1.39 -15.72 41.20
N ALA A 264 0.48 -15.86 42.16
CA ALA A 264 -0.92 -15.49 42.01
C ALA A 264 -1.02 -13.96 41.98
N ALA A 265 -1.16 -13.38 40.79
CA ALA A 265 -1.70 -12.03 40.62
C ALA A 265 -3.22 -12.15 40.49
N ILE A 266 -3.91 -11.99 41.63
CA ILE A 266 -5.37 -11.90 41.72
C ILE A 266 -5.80 -10.62 40.99
N ALA A 267 -6.20 -10.75 39.73
CA ALA A 267 -7.00 -9.73 39.05
C ALA A 267 -8.48 -10.03 39.30
N PRO A 268 -9.28 -9.07 39.80
CA PRO A 268 -10.71 -9.28 40.01
C PRO A 268 -11.42 -9.56 38.67
N PRO A 269 -12.48 -10.38 38.65
CA PRO A 269 -13.26 -10.64 37.43
C PRO A 269 -13.81 -9.32 36.89
N ILE A 270 -13.33 -8.93 35.71
CA ILE A 270 -13.81 -7.74 35.01
C ILE A 270 -15.27 -8.01 34.63
N ALA A 271 -16.20 -7.33 35.30
CA ALA A 271 -17.62 -7.42 34.97
C ALA A 271 -17.81 -7.15 33.45
N PRO A 272 -18.66 -7.93 32.76
CA PRO A 272 -18.90 -7.75 31.33
C PRO A 272 -19.37 -6.32 31.07
N ARG A 273 -18.50 -5.50 30.47
CA ARG A 273 -18.85 -4.13 30.10
C ARG A 273 -19.97 -4.20 29.07
N LYS A 274 -21.15 -3.65 29.41
CA LYS A 274 -22.24 -3.41 28.45
C LYS A 274 -21.63 -2.62 27.28
N ARG A 275 -21.42 -3.28 26.14
CA ARG A 275 -20.89 -2.65 24.93
C ARG A 275 -21.95 -1.67 24.44
N SER A 276 -21.69 -0.38 24.58
CA SER A 276 -22.66 0.63 24.16
C SER A 276 -22.77 0.60 22.63
N ARG A 277 -24.01 0.66 22.12
CA ARG A 277 -24.30 0.74 20.68
C ARG A 277 -23.88 2.10 20.07
N LEU A 278 -23.27 2.99 20.87
CA LEU A 278 -22.87 4.34 20.46
C LEU A 278 -21.91 4.31 19.27
N GLY A 279 -20.98 3.35 19.22
CA GLY A 279 -20.01 3.23 18.13
C GLY A 279 -20.63 3.02 16.75
N ALA A 280 -21.74 2.28 16.68
CA ALA A 280 -22.42 1.98 15.41
C ALA A 280 -23.16 3.19 14.84
N TYR A 281 -23.80 3.97 15.71
CA TYR A 281 -24.49 5.19 15.31
C TYR A 281 -23.51 6.31 14.94
N SER A 282 -22.36 6.40 15.63
CA SER A 282 -21.33 7.38 15.27
C SER A 282 -20.72 7.09 13.89
N SER A 283 -20.42 5.83 13.57
CA SER A 283 -19.84 5.49 12.26
C SER A 283 -20.83 5.72 11.11
N LEU A 284 -22.12 5.40 11.31
CA LEU A 284 -23.17 5.73 10.35
C LEU A 284 -23.32 7.24 10.16
N GLY A 285 -23.27 8.02 11.25
CA GLY A 285 -23.34 9.48 11.18
C GLY A 285 -22.22 10.08 10.34
N VAL A 286 -20.97 9.63 10.56
CA VAL A 286 -19.81 10.04 9.75
C VAL A 286 -20.00 9.64 8.28
N GLY A 287 -20.49 8.42 8.03
CA GLY A 287 -20.75 7.91 6.68
C GLY A 287 -21.73 8.79 5.89
N VAL A 288 -22.86 9.15 6.50
CA VAL A 288 -23.88 10.00 5.87
C VAL A 288 -23.37 11.41 5.59
N VAL A 289 -22.65 12.02 6.53
CA VAL A 289 -22.09 13.37 6.34
C VAL A 289 -21.03 13.38 5.24
N ALA A 290 -20.15 12.39 5.19
CA ALA A 290 -19.12 12.29 4.16
C ALA A 290 -19.73 12.09 2.75
N LEU A 291 -20.72 11.22 2.62
CA LEU A 291 -21.45 11.03 1.35
C LEU A 291 -22.20 12.29 0.92
N GLY A 292 -22.82 13.01 1.88
CA GLY A 292 -23.44 14.31 1.62
C GLY A 292 -22.44 15.37 1.14
N GLY A 293 -21.25 15.42 1.76
CA GLY A 293 -20.14 16.28 1.33
C GLY A 293 -19.66 15.96 -0.08
N ALA A 294 -19.50 14.69 -0.43
CA ALA A 294 -19.14 14.27 -1.78
C ALA A 294 -20.19 14.72 -2.82
N GLY A 295 -21.48 14.61 -2.49
CA GLY A 295 -22.57 15.11 -3.34
C GLY A 295 -22.53 16.62 -3.56
N ALA A 296 -22.20 17.41 -2.54
CA ALA A 296 -22.06 18.86 -2.65
C ALA A 296 -20.88 19.28 -3.55
N MET A 297 -19.78 18.52 -3.55
CA MET A 297 -18.63 18.76 -4.43
C MET A 297 -18.99 18.54 -5.91
N VAL A 298 -19.78 17.51 -6.25
CA VAL A 298 -20.27 17.28 -7.62
C VAL A 298 -21.10 18.46 -8.13
N VAL A 299 -21.94 19.05 -7.28
CA VAL A 299 -22.71 20.26 -7.64
C VAL A 299 -21.78 21.45 -7.87
N SER A 300 -20.73 21.59 -7.07
CA SER A 300 -19.74 22.68 -7.20
C SER A 300 -18.90 22.56 -8.47
N MET A 301 -18.54 21.34 -8.88
CA MET A 301 -17.84 21.09 -10.15
C MET A 301 -18.66 21.53 -11.36
N ARG A 302 -19.97 21.25 -11.37
CA ARG A 302 -20.86 21.74 -12.43
C ARG A 302 -20.88 23.27 -12.52
N GLY A 303 -20.81 23.96 -11.39
CA GLY A 303 -20.68 25.41 -11.38
C GLY A 303 -19.41 25.92 -12.08
N ILE A 304 -18.28 25.21 -11.91
CA ILE A 304 -17.04 25.54 -12.62
C ILE A 304 -17.18 25.30 -14.12
N GLU A 305 -17.81 24.21 -14.54
CA GLU A 305 -18.06 23.93 -15.97
C GLU A 305 -18.94 25.02 -16.60
N ASP A 306 -19.99 25.46 -15.90
CA ASP A 306 -20.88 26.53 -16.33
C ASP A 306 -20.15 27.88 -16.40
N ASP A 307 -19.27 28.18 -15.43
CA ASP A 307 -18.43 29.38 -15.43
C ASP A 307 -17.44 29.37 -16.61
N ILE A 308 -16.78 28.23 -16.87
CA ILE A 308 -15.89 28.06 -18.02
C ILE A 308 -16.66 28.25 -19.32
N ALA A 309 -17.83 27.62 -19.47
CA ALA A 309 -18.65 27.73 -20.67
C ALA A 309 -19.12 29.17 -20.90
N THR A 310 -19.51 29.88 -19.84
CA THR A 310 -20.01 31.26 -19.90
C THR A 310 -18.90 32.26 -20.22
N GLU A 311 -17.76 32.18 -19.53
CA GLU A 311 -16.61 33.08 -19.78
C GLU A 311 -15.96 32.83 -21.15
N ASN A 312 -15.93 31.58 -21.61
CA ASN A 312 -15.44 31.23 -22.95
C ASN A 312 -16.39 31.75 -24.04
N ALA A 313 -17.72 31.59 -23.86
CA ALA A 313 -18.71 32.14 -24.79
C ALA A 313 -18.68 33.68 -24.85
N ALA A 314 -18.33 34.34 -23.74
CA ALA A 314 -18.16 35.79 -23.68
C ALA A 314 -16.82 36.29 -24.26
N GLY A 315 -15.87 35.40 -24.55
CA GLY A 315 -14.53 35.77 -25.03
C GLY A 315 -13.66 36.49 -23.99
N THR A 316 -14.01 36.40 -22.70
CA THR A 316 -13.29 37.04 -21.60
C THR A 316 -12.30 36.09 -20.89
N MET A 317 -12.23 34.83 -21.32
CA MET A 317 -11.37 33.82 -20.71
C MET A 317 -9.88 34.13 -20.94
N THR A 318 -9.16 34.42 -19.85
CA THR A 318 -7.70 34.56 -19.88
C THR A 318 -7.03 33.22 -19.55
N PRO A 319 -5.81 32.93 -20.06
CA PRO A 319 -5.12 31.68 -19.76
C PRO A 319 -4.94 31.43 -18.25
N SER A 320 -4.56 32.46 -17.49
CA SER A 320 -4.40 32.36 -16.03
C SER A 320 -5.72 32.07 -15.30
N ARG A 321 -6.84 32.59 -15.81
CA ARG A 321 -8.18 32.33 -15.24
C ARG A 321 -8.63 30.89 -15.52
N TYR A 322 -8.31 30.38 -16.71
CA TYR A 322 -8.59 29.00 -17.08
C TYR A 322 -7.81 28.00 -16.20
N GLU A 323 -6.51 28.25 -15.99
CA GLU A 323 -5.67 27.44 -15.09
C GLU A 323 -6.18 27.46 -13.64
N GLU A 324 -6.63 28.62 -13.14
CA GLU A 324 -7.24 28.74 -11.81
C GLU A 324 -8.51 27.88 -11.67
N LEU A 325 -9.40 27.92 -12.67
CA LEU A 325 -10.65 27.15 -12.66
C LEU A 325 -10.40 25.64 -12.77
N ILE A 326 -9.43 25.22 -13.58
CA ILE A 326 -9.00 23.81 -13.66
C ILE A 326 -8.41 23.34 -12.34
N GLY A 327 -7.48 24.11 -11.75
CA GLY A 327 -6.84 23.74 -10.48
C GLY A 327 -7.85 23.59 -9.33
N ARG A 328 -8.91 24.42 -9.31
CA ARG A 328 -10.03 24.25 -8.37
C ARG A 328 -10.84 22.97 -8.66
N GLY A 329 -11.03 22.62 -9.93
CA GLY A 329 -11.68 21.38 -10.35
C GLY A 329 -10.95 20.12 -9.86
N GLU A 330 -9.63 20.05 -10.08
CA GLU A 330 -8.78 18.93 -9.64
C GLU A 330 -8.79 18.76 -8.11
N SER A 331 -8.81 19.87 -7.37
CA SER A 331 -8.94 19.85 -5.91
C SER A 331 -10.28 19.26 -5.45
N TYR A 332 -11.39 19.59 -6.13
CA TYR A 332 -12.70 19.03 -5.81
C TYR A 332 -12.81 17.54 -6.18
N GLU A 333 -12.15 17.10 -7.25
CA GLU A 333 -12.14 15.70 -7.65
C GLU A 333 -11.45 14.83 -6.59
N SER A 334 -10.27 15.26 -6.16
CA SER A 334 -9.50 14.59 -5.11
C SER A 334 -10.29 14.54 -3.80
N ALA A 335 -10.89 15.67 -3.40
CA ALA A 335 -11.70 15.75 -2.18
C ALA A 335 -12.95 14.84 -2.27
N GLN A 336 -13.59 14.76 -3.44
CA GLN A 336 -14.74 13.90 -3.67
C GLN A 336 -14.38 12.42 -3.49
N TRP A 337 -13.27 11.96 -4.08
CA TRP A 337 -12.84 10.56 -3.97
C TRP A 337 -12.53 10.16 -2.52
N VAL A 338 -11.86 11.04 -1.78
CA VAL A 338 -11.58 10.82 -0.34
C VAL A 338 -12.89 10.74 0.46
N LEU A 339 -13.81 11.69 0.28
CA LEU A 339 -15.09 11.71 0.98
C LEU A 339 -15.96 10.49 0.64
N LEU A 340 -15.96 10.06 -0.63
CA LEU A 340 -16.69 8.89 -1.08
C LEU A 340 -16.11 7.61 -0.47
N GLY A 341 -14.78 7.47 -0.44
CA GLY A 341 -14.09 6.34 0.19
C GLY A 341 -14.38 6.24 1.69
N VAL A 342 -14.21 7.36 2.42
CA VAL A 342 -14.51 7.42 3.87
C VAL A 342 -16.00 7.16 4.13
N GLY A 343 -16.88 7.78 3.34
CA GLY A 343 -18.33 7.64 3.46
C GLY A 343 -18.81 6.20 3.26
N ALA A 344 -18.33 5.54 2.21
CA ALA A 344 -18.65 4.15 1.91
C ALA A 344 -18.11 3.20 3.00
N GLY A 345 -16.85 3.39 3.42
CA GLY A 345 -16.22 2.56 4.46
C GLY A 345 -16.92 2.67 5.81
N ALA A 346 -17.19 3.89 6.28
CA ALA A 346 -17.85 4.13 7.57
C ALA A 346 -19.31 3.60 7.59
N SER A 347 -20.03 3.75 6.47
CA SER A 347 -21.39 3.23 6.32
C SER A 347 -21.43 1.70 6.32
N ALA A 348 -20.51 1.05 5.61
CA ALA A 348 -20.39 -0.41 5.58
C ALA A 348 -20.07 -0.98 6.97
N LEU A 349 -19.13 -0.36 7.70
CA LEU A 349 -18.80 -0.74 9.07
C LEU A 349 -19.97 -0.57 10.04
N GLY A 350 -20.69 0.56 9.95
CA GLY A 350 -21.85 0.81 10.81
C GLY A 350 -23.00 -0.18 10.56
N LEU A 351 -23.31 -0.46 9.29
CA LEU A 351 -24.31 -1.47 8.92
C LEU A 351 -23.88 -2.87 9.34
N GLY A 352 -22.62 -3.24 9.10
CA GLY A 352 -22.06 -4.52 9.53
C GLY A 352 -22.17 -4.72 11.04
N TRP A 353 -21.86 -3.67 11.83
CA TRP A 353 -22.01 -3.73 13.28
C TRP A 353 -23.47 -3.91 13.72
N LEU A 354 -24.41 -3.19 13.10
CA LEU A 354 -25.84 -3.32 13.41
C LEU A 354 -26.33 -4.74 13.15
N ILE A 355 -25.96 -5.34 12.01
CA ILE A 355 -26.36 -6.71 11.64
C ILE A 355 -25.76 -7.74 12.62
N VAL A 356 -24.48 -7.60 12.99
CA VAL A 356 -23.85 -8.50 13.96
C VAL A 356 -24.49 -8.37 15.35
N SER A 357 -24.89 -7.15 15.74
CA SER A 357 -25.52 -6.91 17.04
C SER A 357 -26.94 -7.47 17.14
N SER A 358 -27.72 -7.40 16.06
CA SER A 358 -29.08 -7.97 16.04
C SER A 358 -29.07 -9.50 16.00
N ALA A 359 -28.09 -10.11 15.34
CA ALA A 359 -27.94 -11.56 15.27
C ALA A 359 -27.63 -12.21 16.64
N ARG A 360 -27.12 -11.45 17.62
CA ARG A 360 -26.79 -11.95 18.97
C ARG A 360 -27.97 -11.99 19.94
N GLY A 361 -29.14 -11.46 19.56
CA GLY A 361 -30.35 -11.55 20.39
C GLY A 361 -30.34 -10.70 21.66
N ASP A 362 -29.44 -9.72 21.77
CA ASP A 362 -29.33 -8.80 22.92
C ASP A 362 -30.37 -7.66 22.90
N ASP A 363 -31.58 -7.91 22.38
CA ASP A 363 -32.60 -6.88 22.16
C ASP A 363 -33.60 -6.78 23.31
N GLU A 364 -33.25 -5.97 24.31
CA GLU A 364 -34.21 -5.01 24.85
C GLU A 364 -33.84 -3.61 24.33
N PRO A 365 -34.63 -3.02 23.42
CA PRO A 365 -34.38 -1.69 22.89
C PRO A 365 -34.84 -0.63 23.91
N ALA A 366 -34.14 -0.54 25.04
CA ALA A 366 -34.21 0.64 25.89
C ALA A 366 -33.28 1.71 25.30
N LEU A 367 -33.78 2.45 24.30
CA LEU A 367 -33.20 3.74 23.89
C LEU A 367 -33.37 4.73 25.06
N ALA A 368 -32.54 4.58 26.09
CA ALA A 368 -32.35 5.62 27.08
C ALA A 368 -31.51 6.72 26.45
N LEU A 369 -32.15 7.58 25.65
CA LEU A 369 -31.67 8.93 25.40
C LEU A 369 -31.77 9.70 26.73
N GLY A 370 -30.83 9.42 27.63
CA GLY A 370 -30.56 10.24 28.80
C GLY A 370 -29.92 11.53 28.32
N VAL A 371 -30.75 12.46 27.86
CA VAL A 371 -30.28 13.80 27.55
C VAL A 371 -30.09 14.52 28.89
N GLY A 372 -28.87 15.00 29.13
CA GLY A 372 -28.54 15.76 30.33
C GLY A 372 -29.47 16.97 30.51
N PRO A 373 -29.50 17.59 31.70
CA PRO A 373 -30.56 18.50 32.18
C PRO A 373 -30.71 19.86 31.44
N ALA A 374 -30.32 19.99 30.17
CA ALA A 374 -30.41 21.25 29.41
C ALA A 374 -30.91 21.14 27.96
N SER A 375 -31.35 19.99 27.44
CA SER A 375 -31.80 19.89 26.05
C SER A 375 -33.32 20.09 25.89
N MET A 376 -33.72 21.04 25.05
CA MET A 376 -35.11 21.25 24.66
C MET A 376 -35.61 20.12 23.74
N CYS A 377 -36.72 19.48 24.11
CA CYS A 377 -37.40 18.49 23.28
C CYS A 377 -38.25 19.16 22.20
N VAL A 378 -37.90 18.96 20.92
CA VAL A 378 -38.80 19.24 19.78
C VAL A 378 -39.67 18.00 19.56
N ARG A 379 -40.98 18.13 19.78
CA ARG A 379 -41.97 17.05 19.64
C ARG A 379 -42.73 17.24 18.33
N GLY A 380 -42.24 16.66 17.24
CA GLY A 380 -42.99 16.55 15.98
C GLY A 380 -43.92 15.33 16.01
N ARG A 381 -45.21 15.53 15.72
CA ARG A 381 -46.15 14.44 15.41
C ARG A 381 -46.01 14.14 13.90
N PHE A 382 -45.63 12.90 13.57
CA PHE A 382 -45.85 12.32 12.25
C PHE A 382 -47.24 11.72 12.18
#